data_AF-A0AA38P1K3-F1
#
_entry.id   AF-A0AA38P1K3-F1
#
_cell.length_a   1.000
_cell.length_b   1.000
_cell.length_c   1.000
_cell.angle_alpha   90.00
_cell.angle_beta   90.00
_cell.angle_gamma   90.00
#
_symmetry.space_group_name_H-M   'P 1'
#
loop_
_entity.id
_entity.type
_entity.pdbx_description
1 polymer ?
#
loop_
_entity_poly.entity_id
_entity_poly.type
_entity_poly.pdbx_seq_one_letter_code
_entity_poly.pdbx_strand_id
1 'polypeptide(L)'
;MVFDVDELAAHAVPSSCWSPCKAKVYDITSFLQDHPGGDDIILKYAGQDVETVMKDKTEDEHSDSAYDMLDEYAIGRLGCTENIARDDWEAEDDFDSDATDPVEDLKKRRFMDLQLATADANSSKAYHLRQVNQPRHLTDSARLFGSDYLEVSTKSKWYVVPLFWLPIAFYLFLQSALQFTTPLPLFMVDPTLPSSGLANLSADSLFKTLNCFFIGNFIWTLFLFHVDYYLSDKPIFLLLHFLLHGEHHYVPMDRLRLIFPLPVVWHNIGRVYILLHHTQLPAYLKEMKKYHLAHHYKNFDLGFGVMSKIWDVIFDTVLPV
;
A
#
# COMPACT_ATOMS: atom_id res chain seq x y z
N MET A 1 2.57 12.72 15.58
CA MET A 1 1.97 12.39 14.28
C MET A 1 2.64 13.21 13.18
N VAL A 2 2.91 12.63 12.01
CA VAL A 2 3.37 13.34 10.80
C VAL A 2 2.20 13.45 9.83
N PHE A 3 1.95 14.65 9.32
CA PHE A 3 0.82 14.98 8.44
C PHE A 3 1.29 15.34 7.04
N ASP A 4 0.43 15.07 6.06
CA ASP A 4 0.66 15.52 4.71
C ASP A 4 0.21 16.98 4.51
N VAL A 5 0.87 17.70 3.61
CA VAL A 5 0.51 19.11 3.33
C VAL A 5 -0.86 19.22 2.70
N ASP A 6 -1.23 18.30 1.81
CA ASP A 6 -2.50 18.40 1.08
C ASP A 6 -3.68 18.02 1.98
N GLU A 7 -3.43 17.23 3.03
CA GLU A 7 -4.42 16.92 4.07
C GLU A 7 -4.86 18.17 4.83
N LEU A 8 -3.96 19.14 5.02
CA LEU A 8 -4.27 20.38 5.77
C LEU A 8 -5.35 21.24 5.10
N ALA A 9 -5.47 21.16 3.77
CA ALA A 9 -6.50 21.87 3.04
C ALA A 9 -7.93 21.39 3.40
N ALA A 10 -8.08 20.14 3.85
CA ALA A 10 -9.35 19.62 4.34
C ALA A 10 -9.73 20.18 5.72
N HIS A 11 -8.76 20.72 6.46
CA HIS A 11 -8.90 21.32 7.79
C HIS A 11 -8.88 22.85 7.73
N ALA A 12 -9.46 23.42 6.68
CA ALA A 12 -9.59 24.87 6.48
C ALA A 12 -11.00 25.39 6.83
N VAL A 13 -11.69 24.76 7.79
CA VAL A 13 -13.08 25.07 8.16
C VAL A 13 -13.23 25.42 9.65
N PRO A 14 -14.24 26.22 10.06
CA PRO A 14 -14.39 26.61 11.47
C PRO A 14 -14.56 25.45 12.45
N SER A 15 -15.11 24.32 12.00
CA SER A 15 -15.27 23.11 12.81
C SER A 15 -14.01 22.24 12.91
N SER A 16 -13.01 22.52 12.08
CA SER A 16 -11.71 21.82 12.05
C SER A 16 -10.72 22.73 11.32
N CYS A 17 -9.99 23.52 12.10
CA CYS A 17 -9.07 24.56 11.63
C CYS A 17 -7.65 24.20 12.06
N TRP A 18 -6.86 23.70 11.12
CA TRP A 18 -5.47 23.35 11.35
C TRP A 18 -4.55 24.32 10.62
N SER A 19 -3.39 24.60 11.19
CA SER A 19 -2.40 25.49 10.56
C SER A 19 -0.98 25.01 10.85
N PRO A 20 -0.12 24.88 9.84
CA PRO A 20 1.29 24.59 10.03
C PRO A 20 2.09 25.86 10.33
N CYS A 21 3.05 25.75 11.25
CA CYS A 21 4.02 26.80 11.57
C CYS A 21 5.34 26.17 12.05
N LYS A 22 6.48 26.60 11.52
CA LYS A 22 7.82 26.09 11.89
C LYS A 22 7.92 24.55 11.84
N ALA A 23 7.37 23.93 10.78
CA ALA A 23 7.30 22.48 10.57
C ALA A 23 6.50 21.67 11.60
N LYS A 24 5.78 22.32 12.52
CA LYS A 24 4.76 21.71 13.39
C LYS A 24 3.37 22.00 12.83
N VAL A 25 2.41 21.13 13.14
CA VAL A 25 0.99 21.29 12.79
C VAL A 25 0.19 21.48 14.07
N TYR A 26 -0.69 22.49 14.07
CA TYR A 26 -1.47 22.90 15.23
C TYR A 26 -2.96 22.82 14.93
N ASP A 27 -3.74 22.30 15.88
CA ASP A 27 -5.20 22.34 15.84
C ASP A 27 -5.70 23.53 16.67
N ILE A 28 -6.03 24.61 15.97
CA ILE A 28 -6.46 25.87 16.58
C ILE A 28 -7.98 26.01 16.62
N THR A 29 -8.73 24.93 16.33
CA THR A 29 -10.20 24.93 16.27
C THR A 29 -10.84 25.47 17.54
N SER A 30 -10.39 25.00 18.71
CA SER A 30 -10.91 25.45 20.00
C SER A 30 -10.49 26.87 20.36
N PHE A 31 -9.39 27.36 19.77
CA PHE A 31 -8.81 28.66 20.08
C PHE A 31 -9.38 29.79 19.21
N LEU A 32 -10.11 29.48 18.13
CA LEU A 32 -10.67 30.47 17.21
C LEU A 32 -11.39 31.63 17.92
N GLN A 33 -12.24 31.32 18.90
CA GLN A 33 -13.04 32.31 19.62
C GLN A 33 -12.25 33.09 20.68
N ASP A 34 -11.13 32.54 21.12
CA ASP A 34 -10.28 33.12 22.17
C ASP A 34 -9.12 33.94 21.56
N HIS A 35 -8.96 33.92 20.23
CA HIS A 35 -7.90 34.64 19.54
C HIS A 35 -8.11 36.17 19.66
N PRO A 36 -7.16 36.92 20.25
CA PRO A 36 -7.30 38.37 20.43
C PRO A 36 -7.48 39.17 19.13
N GLY A 37 -6.98 38.64 18.01
CA GLY A 37 -7.09 39.25 16.67
C GLY A 37 -8.37 38.88 15.90
N GLY A 38 -9.27 38.09 16.48
CA GLY A 38 -10.50 37.61 15.82
C GLY A 38 -10.33 36.24 15.15
N ASP A 39 -11.45 35.56 14.91
CA ASP A 39 -11.50 34.25 14.25
C ASP A 39 -11.36 34.35 12.72
N ASP A 40 -11.78 35.48 12.16
CA ASP A 40 -11.76 35.80 10.73
C ASP A 40 -10.35 35.80 10.12
N ILE A 41 -9.36 36.36 10.84
CA ILE A 41 -7.98 36.38 10.36
C ILE A 41 -7.35 34.97 10.34
N ILE A 42 -7.70 34.13 11.32
CA ILE A 42 -7.23 32.74 11.36
C ILE A 42 -7.84 31.97 10.19
N LEU A 43 -9.15 32.09 9.98
CA LEU A 43 -9.86 31.37 8.93
C LEU A 43 -9.38 31.74 7.51
N LYS A 44 -8.87 32.96 7.32
CA LYS A 44 -8.25 33.40 6.05
C LYS A 44 -7.00 32.59 5.69
N TYR A 45 -6.23 32.17 6.69
CA TYR A 45 -4.97 31.42 6.51
C TYR A 45 -5.06 29.96 6.95
N ALA A 46 -6.26 29.46 7.27
CA ALA A 46 -6.47 28.09 7.66
C ALA A 46 -5.99 27.11 6.58
N GLY A 47 -5.28 26.06 6.98
CA GLY A 47 -4.65 25.09 6.08
C GLY A 47 -3.40 25.58 5.34
N GLN A 48 -2.93 26.82 5.57
CA GLN A 48 -1.74 27.39 4.92
C GLN A 48 -0.61 27.63 5.92
N ASP A 49 0.63 27.72 5.43
CA ASP A 49 1.77 28.07 6.29
C ASP A 49 1.63 29.49 6.84
N VAL A 50 1.46 29.57 8.16
CA VAL A 50 1.28 30.83 8.87
C VAL A 50 2.59 31.40 9.42
N GLU A 51 3.75 30.76 9.18
CA GLU A 51 5.03 31.24 9.72
C GLU A 51 5.35 32.67 9.29
N THR A 52 5.07 33.01 8.03
CA THR A 52 5.31 34.37 7.51
C THR A 52 4.34 35.37 8.12
N VAL A 53 3.06 34.99 8.27
CA VAL A 53 1.99 35.85 8.79
C VAL A 53 2.20 36.13 10.28
N MET A 54 2.58 35.12 11.07
CA MET A 54 2.87 35.27 12.50
C MET A 54 4.06 36.19 12.80
N LYS A 55 4.93 36.43 11.80
CA LYS A 55 6.10 37.34 11.88
C LYS A 55 5.85 38.68 11.18
N ASP A 56 4.70 38.86 10.52
CA ASP A 56 4.40 40.06 9.76
C ASP A 56 4.05 41.20 10.71
N LYS A 57 4.74 42.32 10.57
CA LYS A 57 4.49 43.52 11.39
C LYS A 57 3.26 44.30 10.91
N THR A 58 2.74 43.99 9.73
CA THR A 58 1.57 44.65 9.14
C THR A 58 0.24 44.04 9.54
N GLU A 59 0.25 42.79 10.01
CA GLU A 59 -0.91 41.99 10.44
C GLU A 59 -0.83 41.61 11.95
N ASP A 60 -0.03 42.35 12.72
CA ASP A 60 0.36 42.16 14.14
C ASP A 60 1.43 41.08 14.42
N GLU A 61 2.63 41.55 14.82
CA GLU A 61 3.76 40.70 15.21
C GLU A 61 3.47 39.96 16.52
N HIS A 62 3.44 38.63 16.47
CA HIS A 62 3.15 37.80 17.63
C HIS A 62 4.34 37.76 18.59
N SER A 63 4.07 37.92 19.89
CA SER A 63 5.08 37.80 20.95
C SER A 63 5.59 36.36 21.14
N ASP A 64 6.75 36.18 21.77
CA ASP A 64 7.28 34.85 22.10
C ASP A 64 6.28 34.02 22.92
N SER A 65 5.54 34.64 23.83
CA SER A 65 4.51 33.96 24.63
C SER A 65 3.32 33.45 23.81
N ALA A 66 3.04 34.07 22.66
CA ALA A 66 2.02 33.56 21.75
C ALA A 66 2.50 32.27 21.04
N TYR A 67 3.79 32.17 20.73
CA TYR A 67 4.37 30.92 20.22
C TYR A 67 4.38 29.82 21.29
N ASP A 68 4.64 30.17 22.56
CA ASP A 68 4.58 29.21 23.66
C ASP A 68 3.15 28.68 23.87
N MET A 69 2.13 29.54 23.76
CA MET A 69 0.73 29.14 23.83
C MET A 69 0.32 28.27 22.62
N LEU A 70 0.82 28.60 21.43
CA LEU A 70 0.56 27.81 20.22
C LEU A 70 1.05 26.36 20.38
N ASP A 71 2.15 26.14 21.10
CA ASP A 71 2.69 24.81 21.37
C ASP A 71 1.73 23.88 22.15
N GLU A 72 0.76 24.42 22.89
CA GLU A 72 -0.28 23.63 23.56
C GLU A 72 -1.26 22.98 22.56
N TYR A 73 -1.43 23.59 21.38
CA TYR A 73 -2.30 23.14 20.31
C TYR A 73 -1.58 22.23 19.29
N ALA A 74 -0.32 21.86 19.55
CA ALA A 74 0.48 21.06 18.63
C ALA A 74 -0.03 19.61 18.54
N ILE A 75 -0.52 19.21 17.36
CA ILE A 75 -0.99 17.84 17.08
C ILE A 75 0.07 16.98 16.40
N GLY A 76 1.08 17.61 15.79
CA GLY A 76 2.15 16.89 15.11
C GLY A 76 3.07 17.77 14.29
N ARG A 77 3.58 17.21 13.20
CA ARG A 77 4.60 17.82 12.33
C ARG A 77 4.25 17.64 10.86
N LEU A 78 4.76 18.56 10.05
CA LEU A 78 4.62 18.49 8.60
C LEU A 78 5.60 17.45 8.03
N GLY A 79 5.11 16.62 7.12
CA GLY A 79 5.91 15.66 6.36
C GLY A 79 6.67 16.29 5.18
N CYS A 80 7.51 15.49 4.53
CA CYS A 80 8.23 15.93 3.33
C CYS A 80 7.31 15.88 2.10
N THR A 81 7.27 16.95 1.31
CA THR A 81 6.39 17.12 0.14
C THR A 81 6.98 16.66 -1.19
N GLU A 82 8.28 16.37 -1.26
CA GLU A 82 8.90 16.00 -2.53
C GLU A 82 8.41 14.63 -3.02
N ASN A 83 7.93 14.53 -4.26
CA ASN A 83 7.63 13.25 -4.90
C ASN A 83 8.88 12.68 -5.59
N ILE A 84 9.12 11.38 -5.38
CA ILE A 84 10.20 10.65 -6.08
C ILE A 84 9.71 10.20 -7.47
N ALA A 85 8.46 9.73 -7.54
CA ALA A 85 7.80 9.38 -8.80
C ALA A 85 7.65 10.63 -9.68
N ARG A 86 7.87 10.47 -10.99
CA ARG A 86 7.75 11.55 -11.98
C ARG A 86 6.71 11.19 -13.02
N ASP A 87 5.92 12.17 -13.44
CA ASP A 87 4.87 11.98 -14.45
C ASP A 87 5.45 11.62 -15.84
N ASP A 88 6.70 12.02 -16.11
CA ASP A 88 7.45 11.73 -17.34
C ASP A 88 8.25 10.43 -17.28
N TRP A 89 8.06 9.62 -16.24
CA TRP A 89 8.78 8.36 -16.10
C TRP A 89 8.31 7.31 -17.13
N GLU A 90 9.27 6.71 -17.83
CA GLU A 90 9.03 5.62 -18.78
C GLU A 90 9.79 4.36 -18.36
N ALA A 91 9.15 3.19 -18.56
CA ALA A 91 9.74 1.91 -18.22
C ALA A 91 10.76 1.45 -19.29
N GLU A 92 12.04 1.60 -18.99
CA GLU A 92 13.13 0.99 -19.77
C GLU A 92 13.15 -0.54 -19.58
N ASP A 93 13.56 -1.30 -20.60
CA ASP A 93 13.54 -2.76 -20.58
C ASP A 93 14.52 -3.36 -19.55
N ASP A 94 15.62 -2.65 -19.30
CA ASP A 94 16.73 -2.94 -18.39
C ASP A 94 16.74 -2.06 -17.13
N PHE A 95 15.59 -1.51 -16.73
CA PHE A 95 15.46 -0.70 -15.53
C PHE A 95 16.08 -1.38 -14.29
N ASP A 96 17.04 -0.70 -13.68
CA ASP A 96 17.65 -1.02 -12.39
C ASP A 96 17.57 0.24 -11.51
N SER A 97 17.10 0.06 -10.28
CA SER A 97 16.89 1.18 -9.36
C SER A 97 18.15 1.44 -8.52
N ASP A 98 18.60 2.68 -8.45
CA ASP A 98 19.72 3.05 -7.59
C ASP A 98 19.41 2.77 -6.10
N ALA A 99 20.41 2.28 -5.37
CA ALA A 99 20.29 2.02 -3.95
C ALA A 99 20.01 3.31 -3.16
N THR A 100 18.98 3.28 -2.33
CA THR A 100 18.61 4.37 -1.43
C THR A 100 19.49 4.33 -0.18
N ASP A 101 20.03 5.48 0.24
CA ASP A 101 20.70 5.62 1.54
C ASP A 101 19.64 5.61 2.67
N PRO A 102 19.62 4.59 3.55
CA PRO A 102 18.63 4.48 4.62
C PRO A 102 18.63 5.67 5.59
N VAL A 103 19.81 6.22 5.89
CA VAL A 103 19.98 7.24 6.92
C VAL A 103 19.50 8.59 6.39
N GLU A 104 19.82 8.91 5.14
CA GLU A 104 19.37 10.14 4.51
C GLU A 104 17.87 10.10 4.18
N ASP A 105 17.32 8.95 3.75
CA ASP A 105 15.87 8.79 3.56
C ASP A 105 15.13 8.99 4.89
N LEU A 106 15.58 8.37 5.99
CA LEU A 106 14.94 8.54 7.29
C LEU A 106 15.00 10.01 7.78
N LYS A 107 16.14 10.70 7.62
CA LYS A 107 16.27 12.11 8.00
C LYS A 107 15.33 13.02 7.21
N LYS A 108 15.23 12.77 5.90
CA LYS A 108 14.46 13.61 4.98
C LYS A 108 12.96 13.32 5.05
N ARG A 109 12.59 12.05 5.05
CA ARG A 109 11.22 11.56 4.93
C ARG A 109 10.57 11.24 6.26
N ARG A 110 11.34 10.89 7.30
CA ARG A 110 10.82 10.63 8.65
C ARG A 110 9.61 9.68 8.65
N PHE A 111 9.69 8.64 7.82
CA PHE A 111 8.60 7.69 7.62
C PHE A 111 8.92 6.32 8.22
N MET A 112 9.96 5.66 7.69
CA MET A 112 10.37 4.34 8.15
C MET A 112 11.88 4.26 8.19
N ASP A 113 12.42 3.64 9.24
CA ASP A 113 13.83 3.28 9.29
C ASP A 113 14.04 2.04 8.42
N LEU A 114 14.64 2.20 7.24
CA LEU A 114 14.88 1.10 6.31
C LEU A 114 15.85 0.03 6.86
N GLN A 115 16.65 0.33 7.89
CA GLN A 115 17.56 -0.65 8.50
C GLN A 115 16.85 -1.62 9.46
N LEU A 116 15.79 -1.16 10.13
CA LEU A 116 15.01 -1.97 11.08
C LEU A 116 13.55 -2.16 10.66
N ALA A 117 13.15 -1.63 9.49
CA ALA A 117 11.80 -1.53 8.93
C ALA A 117 10.69 -1.36 9.98
N THR A 118 11.02 -0.69 11.08
CA THR A 118 10.08 -0.30 12.10
C THR A 118 9.34 0.89 11.53
N ALA A 119 8.07 0.67 11.19
CA ALA A 119 7.15 1.76 10.92
C ALA A 119 7.17 2.69 12.14
N ASP A 120 7.57 3.96 11.95
CA ASP A 120 7.25 4.97 12.94
C ASP A 120 5.73 5.13 12.84
N ALA A 121 5.01 4.42 13.71
CA ALA A 121 3.57 4.15 13.59
C ALA A 121 2.70 5.39 13.88
N ASN A 122 3.27 6.58 13.73
CA ASN A 122 2.72 7.86 14.13
C ASN A 122 2.67 8.83 12.94
N SER A 123 2.09 8.38 11.82
CA SER A 123 1.75 9.20 10.65
C SER A 123 0.24 9.19 10.42
N SER A 124 -0.30 10.25 9.80
CA SER A 124 -1.66 10.21 9.25
C SER A 124 -1.75 9.21 8.09
N LYS A 125 -2.96 8.76 7.76
CA LYS A 125 -3.22 7.92 6.59
C LYS A 125 -2.73 8.58 5.31
N ALA A 126 -3.01 9.86 5.12
CA ALA A 126 -2.61 10.59 3.92
C ALA A 126 -1.08 10.58 3.76
N TYR A 127 -0.36 10.85 4.85
CA TYR A 127 1.10 10.78 4.83
C TYR A 127 1.63 9.36 4.60
N HIS A 128 1.01 8.37 5.26
CA HIS A 128 1.36 6.96 5.09
C HIS A 128 1.23 6.51 3.63
N LEU A 129 0.07 6.75 3.00
CA LEU A 129 -0.18 6.34 1.61
C LEU A 129 0.78 7.03 0.64
N ARG A 130 1.02 8.33 0.83
CA ARG A 130 2.00 9.08 0.01
C ARG A 130 3.40 8.48 0.12
N GLN A 131 3.86 8.18 1.32
CA GLN A 131 5.21 7.69 1.52
C GLN A 131 5.36 6.22 1.08
N VAL A 132 4.39 5.37 1.36
CA VAL A 132 4.41 3.96 0.99
C VAL A 132 4.45 3.77 -0.52
N ASN A 133 3.70 4.58 -1.27
CA ASN A 133 3.62 4.47 -2.73
C ASN A 133 4.77 5.16 -3.46
N GLN A 134 5.77 5.67 -2.73
CA GLN A 134 7.02 6.14 -3.30
C GLN A 134 8.08 5.03 -3.18
N PRO A 135 8.55 4.44 -4.29
CA PRO A 135 9.43 3.28 -4.23
C PRO A 135 10.85 3.64 -3.76
N ARG A 136 11.41 2.78 -2.90
CA ARG A 136 12.80 2.77 -2.42
C ARG A 136 13.49 1.49 -2.88
N HIS A 137 14.82 1.52 -2.89
CA HIS A 137 15.62 0.34 -3.21
C HIS A 137 16.70 0.11 -2.16
N LEU A 138 16.82 -1.13 -1.71
CA LEU A 138 17.90 -1.59 -0.84
C LEU A 138 18.64 -2.73 -1.52
N THR A 139 19.97 -2.79 -1.32
CA THR A 139 20.81 -3.88 -1.84
C THR A 139 20.47 -5.22 -1.20
N ASP A 140 20.10 -5.19 0.08
CA ASP A 140 19.66 -6.32 0.86
C ASP A 140 18.21 -6.13 1.27
N SER A 141 17.47 -7.22 1.50
CA SER A 141 16.10 -7.14 2.00
C SER A 141 16.07 -6.37 3.32
N ALA A 142 15.14 -5.41 3.44
CA ALA A 142 14.91 -4.69 4.69
C ALA A 142 14.63 -5.70 5.82
N ARG A 143 14.84 -5.34 7.09
CA ARG A 143 14.55 -6.24 8.22
C ARG A 143 13.29 -5.76 8.92
N LEU A 144 12.24 -6.57 9.04
CA LEU A 144 10.97 -6.15 9.68
C LEU A 144 10.94 -6.41 11.18
N PHE A 145 11.61 -7.48 11.62
CA PHE A 145 11.67 -7.84 13.03
C PHE A 145 13.10 -7.81 13.56
N GLY A 146 13.27 -7.25 14.76
CA GLY A 146 14.54 -7.30 15.47
C GLY A 146 15.01 -8.74 15.73
N SER A 147 14.09 -9.70 15.87
CA SER A 147 14.42 -11.12 16.10
C SER A 147 14.59 -11.90 14.79
N ASP A 148 15.65 -12.71 14.68
CA ASP A 148 15.87 -13.57 13.50
C ASP A 148 14.74 -14.60 13.30
N TYR A 149 14.16 -15.10 14.40
CA TYR A 149 13.09 -16.10 14.34
C TYR A 149 11.83 -15.57 13.64
N LEU A 150 11.37 -14.38 14.02
CA LEU A 150 10.21 -13.75 13.36
C LEU A 150 10.55 -13.28 11.94
N GLU A 151 11.79 -12.87 11.69
CA GLU A 151 12.24 -12.43 10.36
C GLU A 151 12.21 -13.56 9.31
N VAL A 152 12.39 -14.82 9.73
CA VAL A 152 12.21 -15.97 8.81
C VAL A 152 10.78 -16.03 8.27
N SER A 153 9.78 -15.64 9.08
CA SER A 153 8.37 -15.64 8.67
C SER A 153 8.02 -14.52 7.70
N THR A 154 8.87 -13.51 7.52
CA THR A 154 8.61 -12.41 6.57
C THR A 154 9.21 -12.64 5.19
N LYS A 155 10.11 -13.63 5.05
CA LYS A 155 10.85 -13.90 3.82
C LYS A 155 10.31 -15.11 3.10
N SER A 156 9.65 -14.87 1.97
CA SER A 156 9.07 -15.92 1.12
C SER A 156 9.77 -16.00 -0.22
N LYS A 157 10.45 -17.12 -0.45
CA LYS A 157 10.96 -17.45 -1.79
C LYS A 157 9.81 -17.84 -2.70
N TRP A 158 9.93 -17.50 -3.97
CA TRP A 158 8.87 -17.70 -4.96
C TRP A 158 8.38 -19.13 -5.12
N TYR A 159 9.26 -20.11 -4.94
CA TYR A 159 8.91 -21.51 -5.09
C TYR A 159 8.16 -22.08 -3.89
N VAL A 160 8.10 -21.36 -2.75
CA VAL A 160 7.35 -21.79 -1.56
C VAL A 160 5.86 -21.86 -1.89
N VAL A 161 5.34 -20.84 -2.57
CA VAL A 161 3.93 -20.77 -2.95
C VAL A 161 3.48 -21.94 -3.84
N PRO A 162 4.12 -22.26 -4.97
CA PRO A 162 3.74 -23.41 -5.76
C PRO A 162 3.92 -24.73 -5.03
N LEU A 163 5.00 -24.88 -4.27
CA LEU A 163 5.28 -26.13 -3.56
C LEU A 163 4.23 -26.43 -2.47
N PHE A 164 3.77 -25.40 -1.76
CA PHE A 164 2.82 -25.53 -0.67
C PHE A 164 1.36 -25.50 -1.15
N TRP A 165 1.00 -24.55 -2.03
CA TRP A 165 -0.40 -24.35 -2.42
C TRP A 165 -0.87 -25.17 -3.60
N LEU A 166 -0.01 -25.58 -4.54
CA LEU A 166 -0.49 -26.43 -5.64
C LEU A 166 -1.09 -27.74 -5.15
N PRO A 167 -0.48 -28.48 -4.20
CA PRO A 167 -1.11 -29.68 -3.66
C PRO A 167 -2.48 -29.40 -3.02
N ILE A 168 -2.59 -28.31 -2.25
CA ILE A 168 -3.83 -27.93 -1.56
C ILE A 168 -4.91 -27.51 -2.57
N ALA A 169 -4.58 -26.63 -3.52
CA ALA A 169 -5.50 -26.18 -4.54
C ALA A 169 -5.95 -27.33 -5.44
N PHE A 170 -5.03 -28.22 -5.81
CA PHE A 170 -5.35 -29.43 -6.57
C PHE A 170 -6.29 -30.35 -5.79
N TYR A 171 -6.04 -30.54 -4.49
CA TYR A 171 -6.92 -31.31 -3.61
C TYR A 171 -8.34 -30.73 -3.54
N LEU A 172 -8.46 -29.43 -3.26
CA LEU A 172 -9.76 -28.74 -3.18
C LEU A 172 -10.49 -28.73 -4.54
N PHE A 173 -9.75 -28.60 -5.64
CA PHE A 173 -10.29 -28.70 -6.99
C PHE A 173 -10.90 -30.09 -7.23
N LEU A 174 -10.17 -31.16 -6.92
CA LEU A 174 -10.69 -32.52 -7.07
C LEU A 174 -11.91 -32.76 -6.17
N GLN A 175 -11.88 -32.24 -4.95
CA GLN A 175 -13.00 -32.35 -4.02
C GLN A 175 -14.25 -31.64 -4.54
N SER A 176 -14.10 -30.43 -5.10
CA SER A 176 -15.20 -29.70 -5.74
C SER A 176 -15.75 -30.47 -6.95
N ALA A 177 -14.89 -31.03 -7.79
CA ALA A 177 -15.32 -31.82 -8.96
C ALA A 177 -16.10 -33.08 -8.55
N LEU A 178 -15.66 -33.77 -7.51
CA LEU A 178 -16.40 -34.91 -6.95
C LEU A 178 -17.73 -34.49 -6.35
N GLN A 179 -17.80 -33.34 -5.68
CA GLN A 179 -19.05 -32.83 -5.10
C GLN A 179 -20.13 -32.54 -6.16
N PHE A 180 -19.74 -32.10 -7.36
CA PHE A 180 -20.67 -31.95 -8.48
C PHE A 180 -21.11 -33.27 -9.12
N THR A 181 -20.37 -34.35 -8.88
CA THR A 181 -20.69 -35.69 -9.40
C THR A 181 -21.54 -36.49 -8.42
N THR A 182 -21.19 -36.43 -7.12
CA THR A 182 -21.85 -37.18 -6.05
C THR A 182 -21.94 -36.31 -4.79
N PRO A 183 -23.05 -36.37 -4.03
CA PRO A 183 -23.15 -35.67 -2.76
C PRO A 183 -22.05 -36.14 -1.80
N LEU A 184 -21.16 -35.24 -1.42
CA LEU A 184 -20.15 -35.45 -0.40
C LEU A 184 -20.58 -34.77 0.92
N PRO A 185 -20.17 -35.29 2.09
CA PRO A 185 -20.30 -34.58 3.35
C PRO A 185 -19.57 -33.23 3.30
N LEU A 186 -19.97 -32.30 4.17
CA LEU A 186 -19.27 -31.03 4.31
C LEU A 186 -17.80 -31.27 4.67
N PHE A 187 -16.90 -30.46 4.10
CA PHE A 187 -15.46 -30.54 4.34
C PHE A 187 -15.09 -30.58 5.83
N MET A 188 -15.80 -29.80 6.66
CA MET A 188 -15.55 -29.71 8.10
C MET A 188 -15.92 -30.98 8.86
N VAL A 189 -16.73 -31.86 8.27
CA VAL A 189 -17.19 -33.11 8.87
C VAL A 189 -16.28 -34.26 8.44
N ASP A 190 -15.98 -34.35 7.14
CA ASP A 190 -15.05 -35.32 6.61
C ASP A 190 -14.24 -34.66 5.48
N PRO A 191 -12.95 -34.35 5.72
CA PRO A 191 -12.14 -33.70 4.72
C PRO A 191 -11.61 -34.70 3.69
N THR A 192 -11.79 -36.01 3.84
CA THR A 192 -11.11 -37.03 3.02
C THR A 192 -11.63 -37.08 1.58
N LEU A 193 -10.71 -37.35 0.63
CA LEU A 193 -11.03 -37.49 -0.79
C LEU A 193 -11.29 -38.96 -1.12
N PRO A 194 -12.53 -39.36 -1.46
CA PRO A 194 -12.82 -40.75 -1.80
C PRO A 194 -12.19 -41.10 -3.15
N SER A 195 -11.08 -41.84 -3.12
CA SER A 195 -10.29 -42.19 -4.30
C SER A 195 -11.06 -43.01 -5.34
N SER A 196 -12.06 -43.79 -4.92
CA SER A 196 -12.98 -44.53 -5.79
C SER A 196 -13.85 -43.61 -6.65
N GLY A 197 -14.15 -42.39 -6.18
CA GLY A 197 -14.95 -41.41 -6.91
C GLY A 197 -14.19 -40.77 -8.06
N LEU A 198 -12.85 -40.76 -8.04
CA LEU A 198 -12.03 -40.11 -9.07
C LEU A 198 -12.20 -40.74 -10.45
N ALA A 199 -12.49 -42.04 -10.51
CA ALA A 199 -12.77 -42.74 -11.76
C ALA A 199 -14.10 -42.31 -12.40
N ASN A 200 -15.02 -41.70 -11.63
CA ASN A 200 -16.36 -41.33 -12.07
C ASN A 200 -16.47 -39.84 -12.42
N LEU A 201 -15.37 -39.10 -12.45
CA LEU A 201 -15.37 -37.67 -12.79
C LEU A 201 -15.90 -37.46 -14.21
N SER A 202 -17.00 -36.71 -14.32
CA SER A 202 -17.59 -36.35 -15.60
C SER A 202 -16.99 -35.05 -16.15
N ALA A 203 -16.99 -34.89 -17.47
CA ALA A 203 -16.55 -33.63 -18.09
C ALA A 203 -17.40 -32.43 -17.63
N ASP A 204 -18.69 -32.64 -17.38
CA ASP A 204 -19.60 -31.62 -16.84
C ASP A 204 -19.20 -31.15 -15.43
N SER A 205 -18.81 -32.08 -14.54
CA SER A 205 -18.35 -31.74 -13.20
C SER A 205 -17.07 -30.88 -13.23
N LEU A 206 -16.11 -31.25 -14.08
CA LEU A 206 -14.87 -30.50 -14.26
C LEU A 206 -15.14 -29.10 -14.83
N PHE A 207 -16.05 -29.00 -15.79
CA PHE A 207 -16.44 -27.71 -16.35
C PHE A 207 -17.08 -26.81 -15.30
N LYS A 208 -18.00 -27.32 -14.48
CA LYS A 208 -18.62 -26.56 -13.38
C LYS A 208 -17.59 -26.10 -12.35
N THR A 209 -16.67 -26.98 -11.94
CA THR A 209 -15.59 -26.62 -11.02
C THR A 209 -14.67 -25.54 -11.59
N LEU A 210 -14.29 -25.63 -12.87
CA LEU A 210 -13.50 -24.59 -13.54
C LEU A 210 -14.23 -23.24 -13.54
N ASN A 211 -15.53 -23.23 -13.85
CA ASN A 211 -16.32 -21.99 -13.80
C ASN A 211 -16.37 -21.41 -12.39
N CYS A 212 -16.64 -22.23 -11.36
CA CYS A 212 -16.61 -21.77 -9.98
C CYS A 212 -15.24 -21.22 -9.57
N PHE A 213 -14.15 -21.85 -10.01
CA PHE A 213 -12.80 -21.37 -9.76
C PHE A 213 -12.56 -20.00 -10.39
N PHE A 214 -12.91 -19.80 -11.67
CA PHE A 214 -12.71 -18.51 -12.34
C PHE A 214 -13.63 -17.41 -11.80
N ILE A 215 -14.91 -17.72 -11.50
CA ILE A 215 -15.83 -16.77 -10.88
C ILE A 215 -15.38 -16.39 -9.47
N GLY A 216 -14.91 -17.36 -8.68
CA GLY A 216 -14.37 -17.11 -7.35
C GLY A 216 -13.15 -16.19 -7.40
N ASN A 217 -12.21 -16.45 -8.31
CA ASN A 217 -11.07 -15.55 -8.55
C ASN A 217 -11.54 -14.15 -8.97
N PHE A 218 -12.55 -14.05 -9.84
CA PHE A 218 -13.11 -12.77 -10.27
C PHE A 218 -13.70 -11.97 -9.10
N ILE A 219 -14.58 -12.57 -8.29
CA ILE A 219 -15.17 -11.91 -7.12
C ILE A 219 -14.05 -11.46 -6.18
N TRP A 220 -13.07 -12.32 -5.93
CA TRP A 220 -11.94 -12.03 -5.05
C TRP A 220 -11.11 -10.83 -5.52
N THR A 221 -10.82 -10.73 -6.82
CA THR A 221 -10.04 -9.61 -7.37
C THR A 221 -10.71 -8.24 -7.18
N LEU A 222 -12.04 -8.18 -7.04
CA LEU A 222 -12.75 -6.92 -6.79
C LEU A 222 -12.55 -6.39 -5.37
N PHE A 223 -12.42 -7.30 -4.39
CA PHE A 223 -12.36 -6.92 -2.97
C PHE A 223 -10.95 -6.58 -2.48
N LEU A 224 -9.89 -7.09 -3.10
CA LEU A 224 -8.53 -6.99 -2.55
C LEU A 224 -7.83 -5.65 -2.90
N PHE A 225 -8.11 -5.06 -4.07
CA PHE A 225 -7.32 -3.93 -4.60
C PHE A 225 -7.87 -2.53 -4.30
N HIS A 226 -8.97 -2.40 -3.54
CA HIS A 226 -9.57 -1.09 -3.21
C HIS A 226 -9.55 -0.78 -1.70
N VAL A 227 -8.68 -1.44 -0.93
CA VAL A 227 -8.66 -1.29 0.54
C VAL A 227 -8.18 0.10 0.99
N ASP A 228 -7.38 0.78 0.18
CA ASP A 228 -6.73 2.05 0.52
C ASP A 228 -7.74 3.16 0.83
N TYR A 229 -8.85 3.18 0.09
CA TYR A 229 -9.94 4.12 0.33
C TYR A 229 -10.56 3.91 1.72
N TYR A 230 -10.75 2.66 2.14
CA TYR A 230 -11.38 2.30 3.42
C TYR A 230 -10.40 2.23 4.60
N LEU A 231 -9.12 2.50 4.37
CA LEU A 231 -8.10 2.49 5.41
C LEU A 231 -8.39 3.56 6.48
N SER A 232 -8.19 3.23 7.75
CA SER A 232 -8.37 4.13 8.89
C SER A 232 -7.01 4.63 9.41
N ASP A 233 -6.97 5.83 10.00
CA ASP A 233 -5.77 6.43 10.61
C ASP A 233 -5.22 5.67 11.84
N LYS A 234 -5.82 4.56 12.26
CA LYS A 234 -5.30 3.82 13.40
C LYS A 234 -4.02 3.08 13.00
N PRO A 235 -2.96 3.12 13.83
CA PRO A 235 -1.67 2.50 13.54
C PRO A 235 -1.74 1.02 13.12
N ILE A 236 -2.67 0.25 13.71
CA ILE A 236 -2.85 -1.17 13.37
C ILE A 236 -3.32 -1.40 11.94
N PHE A 237 -4.17 -0.52 11.40
CA PHE A 237 -4.64 -0.62 10.02
C PHE A 237 -3.56 -0.21 9.04
N LEU A 238 -2.81 0.86 9.35
CA LEU A 238 -1.66 1.29 8.54
C LEU A 238 -0.57 0.20 8.50
N LEU A 239 -0.30 -0.45 9.63
CA LEU A 239 0.61 -1.60 9.71
C LEU A 239 0.09 -2.78 8.87
N LEU A 240 -1.19 -3.11 8.98
CA LEU A 240 -1.78 -4.20 8.21
C LEU A 240 -1.71 -3.92 6.70
N HIS A 241 -2.03 -2.70 6.27
CA HIS A 241 -1.88 -2.27 4.88
C HIS A 241 -0.42 -2.35 4.42
N PHE A 242 0.53 -1.87 5.24
CA PHE A 242 1.95 -1.95 4.93
C PHE A 242 2.40 -3.41 4.74
N LEU A 243 2.02 -4.31 5.64
CA LEU A 243 2.38 -5.73 5.50
C LEU A 243 1.72 -6.36 4.26
N LEU A 244 0.42 -6.12 4.03
CA LEU A 244 -0.36 -6.74 2.94
C LEU A 244 0.10 -6.34 1.54
N HIS A 245 0.39 -5.06 1.35
CA HIS A 245 0.68 -4.51 0.03
C HIS A 245 1.67 -3.34 0.05
N GLY A 246 1.65 -2.52 1.10
CA GLY A 246 2.49 -1.34 1.14
C GLY A 246 3.99 -1.62 1.07
N GLU A 247 4.49 -2.70 1.66
CA GLU A 247 5.88 -3.11 1.54
C GLU A 247 6.28 -3.36 0.09
N HIS A 248 5.39 -3.95 -0.70
CA HIS A 248 5.62 -4.17 -2.12
C HIS A 248 5.73 -2.85 -2.89
N HIS A 249 4.90 -1.86 -2.59
CA HIS A 249 5.01 -0.52 -3.19
C HIS A 249 6.25 0.24 -2.71
N TYR A 250 6.61 0.06 -1.44
CA TYR A 250 7.70 0.79 -0.81
C TYR A 250 9.08 0.24 -1.19
N VAL A 251 9.23 -1.09 -1.34
CA VAL A 251 10.47 -1.75 -1.79
C VAL A 251 10.19 -2.78 -2.89
N PRO A 252 9.77 -2.34 -4.10
CA PRO A 252 9.25 -3.24 -5.14
C PRO A 252 10.26 -4.27 -5.63
N MET A 253 11.56 -4.03 -5.48
CA MET A 253 12.60 -4.95 -5.95
C MET A 253 13.06 -5.98 -4.90
N ASP A 254 12.46 -6.00 -3.70
CA ASP A 254 12.82 -6.98 -2.67
C ASP A 254 12.25 -8.39 -2.99
N ARG A 255 13.11 -9.23 -3.56
CA ARG A 255 12.77 -10.58 -4.02
C ARG A 255 12.11 -11.50 -2.98
N LEU A 256 12.31 -11.24 -1.69
CA LEU A 256 11.79 -12.09 -0.61
C LEU A 256 10.46 -11.61 -0.04
N ARG A 257 10.00 -10.40 -0.40
CA ARG A 257 8.76 -9.79 0.12
C ARG A 257 7.75 -9.41 -0.96
N LEU A 258 8.03 -9.81 -2.19
CA LEU A 258 7.08 -9.74 -3.31
C LEU A 258 5.83 -10.58 -3.12
N ILE A 259 5.94 -11.64 -2.33
CA ILE A 259 4.90 -12.66 -2.20
C ILE A 259 4.59 -12.79 -0.73
N PHE A 260 3.31 -12.58 -0.40
CA PHE A 260 2.86 -12.53 0.97
C PHE A 260 3.24 -13.82 1.74
N PRO A 261 3.93 -13.72 2.89
CA PRO A 261 4.17 -14.86 3.75
C PRO A 261 2.84 -15.30 4.39
N LEU A 262 2.32 -16.41 3.89
CA LEU A 262 1.03 -17.09 4.13
C LEU A 262 0.29 -16.80 5.47
N PRO A 263 -1.07 -16.71 5.50
CA PRO A 263 -2.02 -17.09 4.46
C PRO A 263 -2.92 -15.93 3.99
N VAL A 264 -2.76 -15.48 2.74
CA VAL A 264 -3.83 -15.21 1.76
C VAL A 264 -3.19 -15.30 0.37
N VAL A 265 -3.74 -16.19 -0.45
CA VAL A 265 -3.69 -16.32 -1.93
C VAL A 265 -2.66 -15.46 -2.68
N TRP A 266 -1.66 -16.05 -3.36
CA TRP A 266 -1.10 -15.55 -4.65
C TRP A 266 -0.16 -16.55 -5.34
N HIS A 267 -0.70 -17.57 -6.01
CA HIS A 267 0.10 -18.51 -6.81
C HIS A 267 0.54 -17.98 -8.19
N ASN A 268 -0.34 -17.21 -8.84
CA ASN A 268 -0.14 -16.81 -10.23
C ASN A 268 0.59 -15.47 -10.40
N ILE A 269 0.40 -14.51 -9.48
CA ILE A 269 1.08 -13.21 -9.54
C ILE A 269 2.58 -13.34 -9.25
N GLY A 270 2.98 -14.06 -8.20
CA GLY A 270 4.40 -14.19 -7.83
C GLY A 270 5.26 -14.89 -8.90
N ARG A 271 4.71 -15.86 -9.63
CA ARG A 271 5.40 -16.55 -10.72
C ARG A 271 5.67 -15.63 -11.91
N VAL A 272 4.68 -14.82 -12.27
CA VAL A 272 4.83 -13.88 -13.38
C VAL A 272 5.71 -12.73 -12.98
N TYR A 273 5.55 -12.13 -11.80
CA TYR A 273 6.40 -11.05 -11.33
C TYR A 273 7.89 -11.39 -11.42
N ILE A 274 8.34 -12.55 -10.96
CA ILE A 274 9.76 -12.91 -11.04
C ILE A 274 10.22 -13.21 -12.47
N LEU A 275 9.32 -13.76 -13.30
CA LEU A 275 9.57 -13.88 -14.74
C LEU A 275 9.73 -12.49 -15.37
N LEU A 276 8.87 -11.53 -14.97
CA LEU A 276 8.85 -10.12 -15.39
C LEU A 276 10.19 -9.45 -15.08
N HIS A 277 10.77 -9.68 -13.90
CA HIS A 277 12.00 -9.01 -13.48
C HIS A 277 13.31 -9.68 -13.94
N HIS A 278 13.33 -10.97 -14.29
CA HIS A 278 14.60 -11.72 -14.40
C HIS A 278 14.76 -12.68 -15.60
N THR A 279 13.88 -12.65 -16.62
CA THR A 279 14.03 -13.50 -17.82
C THR A 279 13.72 -12.75 -19.12
N GLN A 280 14.21 -13.26 -20.28
CA GLN A 280 13.73 -12.77 -21.58
C GLN A 280 12.30 -13.22 -21.83
N LEU A 281 11.39 -12.27 -21.71
CA LEU A 281 9.96 -12.53 -21.76
C LEU A 281 9.39 -12.50 -23.18
N PRO A 282 8.32 -13.25 -23.45
CA PRO A 282 7.42 -12.99 -24.57
C PRO A 282 6.99 -11.52 -24.61
N ALA A 283 6.78 -10.96 -25.81
CA ALA A 283 6.48 -9.54 -26.00
C ALA A 283 5.32 -9.03 -25.10
N TYR A 284 4.25 -9.83 -24.97
CA TYR A 284 3.13 -9.51 -24.09
C TYR A 284 3.53 -9.36 -22.62
N LEU A 285 4.39 -10.25 -22.12
CA LEU A 285 4.83 -10.16 -20.74
C LEU A 285 5.83 -9.01 -20.54
N LYS A 286 6.63 -8.64 -21.56
CA LYS A 286 7.41 -7.40 -21.49
C LYS A 286 6.52 -6.16 -21.39
N GLU A 287 5.43 -6.12 -22.15
CA GLU A 287 4.45 -5.04 -22.06
C GLU A 287 3.80 -4.99 -20.67
N MET A 288 3.37 -6.13 -20.12
CA MET A 288 2.81 -6.19 -18.77
C MET A 288 3.84 -5.83 -17.69
N LYS A 289 5.12 -6.16 -17.90
CA LYS A 289 6.23 -5.69 -17.04
C LYS A 289 6.23 -4.16 -17.03
N LYS A 290 6.35 -3.52 -18.20
CA LYS A 290 6.38 -2.05 -18.32
C LYS A 290 5.15 -1.40 -17.70
N TYR A 291 3.97 -1.97 -17.96
CA TYR A 291 2.71 -1.50 -17.41
C TYR A 291 2.70 -1.56 -15.87
N HIS A 292 3.16 -2.67 -15.29
CA HIS A 292 3.21 -2.81 -13.85
C HIS A 292 4.32 -1.97 -13.19
N LEU A 293 5.48 -1.77 -13.82
CA LEU A 293 6.45 -0.80 -13.31
C LEU A 293 5.90 0.62 -13.37
N ALA A 294 5.18 1.00 -14.43
CA ALA A 294 4.55 2.31 -14.51
C ALA A 294 3.51 2.53 -13.39
N HIS A 295 2.81 1.49 -12.96
CA HIS A 295 1.97 1.56 -11.76
C HIS A 295 2.80 1.93 -10.50
N HIS A 296 4.00 1.35 -10.31
CA HIS A 296 4.85 1.67 -9.15
C HIS A 296 5.56 3.03 -9.24
N TYR A 297 6.05 3.41 -10.42
CA TYR A 297 6.97 4.54 -10.59
C TYR A 297 6.35 5.78 -11.26
N LYS A 298 5.18 5.66 -11.88
CA LYS A 298 4.46 6.75 -12.56
C LYS A 298 3.13 7.06 -11.87
N ASN A 299 2.23 6.09 -11.72
CA ASN A 299 0.92 6.32 -11.11
C ASN A 299 0.36 5.06 -10.44
N PHE A 300 0.32 5.05 -9.11
CA PHE A 300 -0.15 3.91 -8.32
C PHE A 300 -1.68 3.84 -8.19
N ASP A 301 -2.41 4.89 -8.56
CA ASP A 301 -3.88 4.91 -8.54
C ASP A 301 -4.50 4.25 -9.79
N LEU A 302 -3.67 3.89 -10.78
CA LEU A 302 -4.09 3.25 -12.04
C LEU A 302 -3.22 2.03 -12.34
N GLY A 303 -3.71 1.13 -13.19
CA GLY A 303 -2.91 0.00 -13.67
C GLY A 303 -2.79 -1.18 -12.68
N PHE A 304 -3.89 -1.54 -12.04
CA PHE A 304 -3.95 -2.66 -11.09
C PHE A 304 -3.71 -4.03 -11.74
N GLY A 305 -3.89 -4.13 -13.07
CA GLY A 305 -3.68 -5.35 -13.84
C GLY A 305 -2.21 -5.79 -13.91
N VAL A 306 -1.84 -6.82 -13.14
CA VAL A 306 -0.48 -7.42 -13.23
C VAL A 306 -0.34 -8.43 -14.37
N MET A 307 -1.38 -9.25 -14.57
CA MET A 307 -1.39 -10.35 -15.55
C MET A 307 -2.08 -9.98 -16.87
N SER A 308 -2.99 -9.01 -16.80
CA SER A 308 -3.83 -8.57 -17.91
C SER A 308 -4.45 -7.22 -17.58
N LYS A 309 -4.61 -6.38 -18.60
CA LYS A 309 -5.29 -5.08 -18.53
C LYS A 309 -6.82 -5.18 -18.63
N ILE A 310 -7.37 -6.39 -18.80
CA ILE A 310 -8.81 -6.58 -19.06
C ILE A 310 -9.67 -5.92 -17.98
N TRP A 311 -9.25 -6.02 -16.71
CA TRP A 311 -9.99 -5.44 -15.60
C TRP A 311 -9.82 -3.94 -15.53
N ASP A 312 -8.63 -3.43 -15.85
CA ASP A 312 -8.42 -1.99 -15.93
C ASP A 312 -9.31 -1.34 -17.00
N VAL A 313 -9.52 -2.02 -18.13
CA VAL A 313 -10.45 -1.56 -19.17
C VAL A 313 -11.90 -1.60 -18.69
N ILE A 314 -12.29 -2.64 -17.95
CA ILE A 314 -13.67 -2.80 -17.46
C ILE A 314 -14.02 -1.78 -16.38
N PHE A 315 -13.06 -1.47 -15.50
CA PHE A 315 -13.26 -0.57 -14.35
C PHE A 315 -12.74 0.85 -14.57
N ASP A 316 -12.30 1.17 -15.79
CA ASP A 316 -11.75 2.49 -16.17
C ASP A 316 -10.53 2.91 -15.33
N THR A 317 -9.65 1.94 -15.04
CA THR A 317 -8.41 2.13 -14.27
C THR A 317 -7.16 1.91 -15.13
N VAL A 318 -7.26 2.11 -16.45
CA VAL A 318 -6.16 1.89 -17.40
C VAL A 318 -5.08 2.96 -17.20
N LEU A 319 -3.83 2.51 -17.01
CA LEU A 319 -2.69 3.41 -16.95
C LEU A 319 -2.20 3.74 -18.37
N PRO A 320 -2.16 5.02 -18.77
CA PRO A 320 -1.58 5.42 -20.05
C PRO A 320 -0.04 5.31 -19.98
N VAL A 321 0.48 4.18 -20.46
CA VAL A 321 1.92 3.92 -20.58
C VAL A 321 2.42 4.38 -21.93
#